data_AF-A0A3B0RIM1-F1
#
_entry.id   AF-A0A3B0RIM1-F1
#
_cell.length_a   1.000
_cell.length_b   1.000
_cell.length_c   1.000
_cell.angle_alpha   90.00
_cell.angle_beta   90.00
_cell.angle_gamma   90.00
#
_symmetry.space_group_name_H-M   'P 1'
#
loop_
_entity.id
_entity.type
_entity.pdbx_description
1 polymer ?
#
loop_
_entity_poly.entity_id
_entity_poly.type
_entity_poly.pdbx_seq_one_letter_code
_entity_poly.pdbx_strand_id
1 'polypeptide(L)'
;GVIGVVQHRAPMENSDKWAEGDNGYLKQDQVIAAFEAAGFEFVAASEINANAKDRPSEEEFVWRLPPILGTSKDDAALKAEMIEIGESDRMTLLFRKP
;
A
#
# COMPACT_ATOMS: atom_id res chain seq x y z
N GLY A 1 -14.76 -14.64 14.65
CA GLY A 1 -14.58 -14.69 13.16
C GLY A 1 -13.18 -14.28 12.73
N VAL A 2 -12.80 -14.53 11.48
CA VAL A 2 -11.48 -14.19 10.90
C VAL A 2 -11.69 -13.24 9.71
N ILE A 3 -10.80 -12.26 9.53
CA ILE A 3 -10.82 -11.33 8.40
C ILE A 3 -9.41 -11.16 7.83
N GLY A 4 -9.30 -11.19 6.50
CA GLY A 4 -8.09 -10.87 5.77
C GLY A 4 -8.18 -9.47 5.16
N VAL A 5 -7.08 -8.73 5.17
CA VAL A 5 -6.98 -7.38 4.61
C VAL A 5 -5.82 -7.36 3.62
N VAL A 6 -6.09 -6.90 2.41
CA VAL A 6 -5.05 -6.54 1.43
C VAL A 6 -5.17 -5.04 1.20
N GLN A 7 -4.06 -4.33 1.36
CA GLN A 7 -4.02 -2.89 1.17
C GLN A 7 -2.65 -2.42 0.68
N HIS A 8 -2.61 -1.33 -0.07
CA HIS A 8 -1.36 -0.69 -0.49
C HIS A 8 -0.57 -0.17 0.72
N ARG A 9 0.71 -0.52 0.78
CA ARG A 9 1.58 -0.27 1.93
C ARG A 9 2.43 0.97 1.68
N ALA A 10 2.28 1.95 2.56
CA ALA A 10 3.10 3.15 2.58
C ALA A 10 4.53 2.83 3.06
N PRO A 11 5.57 3.49 2.52
CA PRO A 11 6.87 3.56 3.17
C PRO A 11 6.74 4.17 4.57
N MET A 12 7.48 3.62 5.54
CA MET A 12 7.40 4.07 6.93
C MET A 12 7.99 5.47 7.12
N GLU A 13 8.90 5.87 6.22
CA GLU A 13 9.56 7.17 6.20
C GLU A 13 8.62 8.31 5.78
N ASN A 14 7.55 8.02 5.02
CA ASN A 14 6.60 9.05 4.59
C ASN A 14 5.74 9.52 5.77
N SER A 15 5.25 10.76 5.70
CA SER A 15 4.40 11.34 6.73
C SER A 15 3.06 10.60 6.92
N ASP A 16 2.53 10.61 8.15
CA ASP A 16 1.21 10.03 8.43
C ASP A 16 0.10 10.71 7.62
N LYS A 17 0.23 12.03 7.41
CA LYS A 17 -0.70 12.81 6.59
C LYS A 17 -0.71 12.33 5.14
N TRP A 18 0.45 12.01 4.56
CA TRP A 18 0.50 11.48 3.21
C TRP A 18 -0.09 10.05 3.14
N ALA A 19 0.12 9.25 4.19
CA ALA A 19 -0.32 7.86 4.29
C ALA A 19 -1.71 7.67 4.93
N GLU A 20 -2.61 8.67 4.83
CA GLU A 20 -3.97 8.61 5.40
C GLU A 20 -5.01 7.97 4.47
N GLY A 21 -4.59 7.58 3.25
CA GLY A 21 -5.40 6.84 2.29
C GLY A 21 -5.71 7.60 1.00
N ASP A 22 -5.65 8.94 1.00
CA ASP A 22 -5.95 9.78 -0.17
C ASP A 22 -4.99 9.55 -1.34
N ASN A 23 -3.73 9.21 -1.05
CA ASN A 23 -2.72 8.83 -2.05
C ASN A 23 -2.79 7.34 -2.43
N GLY A 24 -3.77 6.63 -1.88
CA GLY A 24 -3.97 5.21 -2.06
C GLY A 24 -2.99 4.34 -1.29
N TYR A 25 -2.26 4.86 -0.29
CA TYR A 25 -1.37 4.11 0.59
C TYR A 25 -1.75 4.30 2.06
N LEU A 26 -1.57 3.25 2.88
CA LEU A 26 -1.69 3.28 4.33
C LEU A 26 -0.45 2.67 4.99
N LYS A 27 -0.09 3.15 6.19
CA LYS A 27 0.96 2.49 6.99
C LYS A 27 0.42 1.21 7.63
N GLN A 28 1.20 0.14 7.55
CA GLN A 28 0.78 -1.18 8.02
C GLN A 28 0.51 -1.20 9.53
N ASP A 29 1.33 -0.49 10.31
CA ASP A 29 1.17 -0.37 11.76
C ASP A 29 -0.13 0.36 12.14
N GLN A 30 -0.50 1.41 11.42
CA GLN A 30 -1.77 2.11 11.60
C GLN A 30 -2.98 1.23 11.27
N VAL A 31 -2.90 0.43 10.20
CA VAL A 31 -3.95 -0.54 9.86
C VAL A 31 -4.09 -1.58 10.97
N ILE A 32 -2.98 -2.14 11.47
CA ILE A 32 -3.00 -3.10 12.58
C ILE A 32 -3.61 -2.46 13.83
N ALA A 33 -3.15 -1.27 14.21
CA ALA A 33 -3.64 -0.55 15.39
C ALA A 33 -5.15 -0.23 15.28
N ALA A 34 -5.64 0.14 14.10
CA ALA A 34 -7.06 0.38 13.87
C ALA A 34 -7.92 -0.89 14.07
N PHE A 35 -7.44 -2.05 13.62
CA PHE A 35 -8.11 -3.32 13.84
C PHE A 35 -8.09 -3.75 15.31
N GLU A 36 -6.96 -3.56 15.99
CA GLU A 36 -6.84 -3.81 17.43
C GLU A 36 -7.79 -2.93 18.24
N ALA A 37 -7.90 -1.64 17.91
CA ALA A 37 -8.85 -0.72 18.54
C ALA A 37 -10.32 -1.14 18.30
N ALA A 38 -10.61 -1.82 17.18
CA ALA A 38 -11.93 -2.40 16.89
C ALA A 38 -12.18 -3.76 17.57
N GLY A 39 -11.25 -4.24 18.40
CA GLY A 39 -11.32 -5.48 19.15
C GLY A 39 -11.00 -6.73 18.33
N PHE A 40 -10.23 -6.58 17.25
CA PHE A 40 -9.59 -7.71 16.59
C PHE A 40 -8.19 -7.94 17.15
N GLU A 41 -7.64 -9.12 16.93
CA GLU A 41 -6.26 -9.47 17.25
C GLU A 41 -5.52 -9.75 15.94
N PHE A 42 -4.33 -9.16 15.78
CA PHE A 42 -3.44 -9.47 14.67
C PHE A 42 -2.94 -10.93 14.77
N VAL A 43 -3.06 -11.68 13.68
CA VAL A 43 -2.69 -13.10 13.63
C VAL A 43 -1.39 -13.30 12.87
N ALA A 44 -1.31 -12.77 11.65
CA ALA A 44 -0.16 -12.95 10.77
C ALA A 44 -0.15 -11.92 9.63
N ALA A 45 1.02 -11.74 9.03
CA ALA A 45 1.20 -11.05 7.75
C ALA A 45 1.80 -12.00 6.71
N SER A 46 1.55 -11.72 5.43
CA SER A 46 2.16 -12.41 4.29
C SER A 46 2.74 -11.38 3.32
N GLU A 47 3.94 -11.65 2.82
CA GLU A 47 4.61 -10.82 1.81
C GLU A 47 4.28 -11.26 0.37
N ILE A 48 3.21 -12.05 0.17
CA ILE A 48 2.84 -12.55 -1.16
C ILE A 48 2.51 -11.43 -2.16
N ASN A 49 2.06 -10.27 -1.69
CA ASN A 49 1.78 -9.08 -2.51
C ASN A 49 2.79 -7.96 -2.30
N ALA A 50 3.94 -8.27 -1.69
CA ALA A 50 5.00 -7.28 -1.49
C ALA A 50 5.70 -6.96 -2.81
N ASN A 51 6.01 -5.68 -3.03
CA ASN A 51 6.83 -5.24 -4.16
C ASN A 51 7.89 -4.24 -3.72
N ALA A 52 9.13 -4.71 -3.58
CA ALA A 52 10.25 -3.87 -3.17
C ALA A 52 10.62 -2.74 -4.15
N LYS A 53 10.10 -2.79 -5.40
CA LYS A 53 10.30 -1.74 -6.41
C LYS A 53 9.36 -0.54 -6.22
N ASP A 54 8.22 -0.74 -5.57
CA ASP A 54 7.29 0.35 -5.30
C ASP A 54 7.71 1.10 -4.04
N ARG A 55 8.37 2.25 -4.24
CA ARG A 55 8.85 3.14 -3.18
C ARG A 55 8.41 4.57 -3.48
N PRO A 56 7.13 4.91 -3.28
CA PRO A 56 6.61 6.23 -3.59
C PRO A 56 7.16 7.30 -2.63
N SER A 57 7.53 8.45 -3.18
CA SER A 57 7.80 9.67 -2.41
C SER A 57 6.49 10.34 -1.92
N GLU A 58 6.60 11.38 -1.09
CA GLU A 58 5.44 12.14 -0.60
C GLU A 58 4.68 12.94 -1.69
N GLU A 59 5.24 13.06 -2.89
CA GLU A 59 4.58 13.73 -4.02
C GLU A 59 3.84 12.76 -4.94
N GLU A 60 4.00 11.45 -4.69
CA GLU A 60 3.48 10.39 -5.52
C GLU A 60 2.25 9.72 -4.90
N PHE A 61 1.49 9.00 -5.74
CA PHE A 61 0.27 8.29 -5.36
C PHE A 61 0.16 6.98 -6.15
N VAL A 62 -0.64 6.03 -5.66
CA VAL A 62 -0.68 4.65 -6.20
C VAL A 62 -1.03 4.59 -7.68
N TRP A 63 -1.90 5.48 -8.15
CA TRP A 63 -2.34 5.54 -9.55
C TRP A 63 -1.27 6.04 -10.55
N ARG A 64 -0.04 6.35 -10.09
CA ARG A 64 1.15 6.47 -10.96
C ARG A 64 1.49 5.15 -11.66
N LEU A 65 1.11 4.01 -11.04
CA LEU A 65 1.39 2.66 -11.51
C LEU A 65 0.28 2.10 -12.42
N PRO A 66 0.52 0.98 -13.12
CA PRO A 66 -0.52 0.25 -13.84
C PRO A 66 -1.74 -0.10 -12.96
N PRO A 67 -2.95 -0.18 -13.56
CA PRO A 67 -3.25 0.01 -14.98
C PRO A 67 -3.47 1.48 -15.38
N ILE A 68 -3.44 2.42 -14.43
CA ILE A 68 -3.84 3.82 -14.70
C ILE A 68 -2.72 4.61 -15.36
N LEU A 69 -1.48 4.45 -14.88
CA LEU A 69 -0.31 5.19 -15.39
C LEU A 69 -0.58 6.70 -15.42
N GLY A 70 -1.19 7.22 -14.34
CA GLY A 70 -1.82 8.53 -14.30
C GLY A 70 -0.86 9.70 -14.49
N THR A 71 0.40 9.52 -14.10
CA THR A 71 1.46 10.55 -14.15
C THR A 71 2.31 10.48 -15.42
N SER A 72 2.17 9.43 -16.23
CA SER A 72 3.11 9.10 -17.32
C SER A 72 2.46 8.94 -18.69
N LYS A 73 1.23 9.43 -18.87
CA LYS A 73 0.46 9.25 -20.12
C LYS A 73 1.18 9.77 -21.37
N ASP A 74 1.85 10.92 -21.24
CA ASP A 74 2.51 11.62 -22.36
C ASP A 74 4.04 11.52 -22.32
N ASP A 75 4.60 10.75 -21.38
CA ASP A 75 6.03 10.53 -21.22
C ASP A 75 6.35 9.04 -21.35
N ALA A 76 6.90 8.65 -22.51
CA ALA A 76 7.20 7.26 -22.82
C ALA A 76 8.30 6.65 -21.93
N ALA A 77 9.27 7.46 -21.49
CA ALA A 77 10.34 6.99 -20.62
C ALA A 77 9.79 6.75 -19.21
N LEU A 78 9.10 7.74 -18.64
CA LEU A 78 8.46 7.62 -17.32
C LEU A 78 7.43 6.49 -17.30
N LYS A 79 6.69 6.29 -18.41
CA LYS A 79 5.74 5.18 -18.53
C LYS A 79 6.43 3.83 -18.47
N ALA A 80 7.58 3.68 -19.13
CA ALA A 80 8.37 2.45 -19.06
C ALA A 80 8.85 2.19 -17.62
N GLU A 81 9.28 3.23 -16.90
CA GLU A 81 9.67 3.13 -15.49
C GLU A 81 8.51 2.66 -14.61
N MET A 82 7.32 3.25 -14.74
CA MET A 82 6.14 2.84 -13.96
C MET A 82 5.70 1.40 -14.28
N ILE A 83 5.84 0.96 -15.53
CA ILE A 83 5.57 -0.43 -15.94
C ILE A 83 6.60 -1.38 -15.33
N GLU A 84 7.88 -0.98 -15.26
CA GLU A 84 8.94 -1.81 -14.67
C GLU A 84 8.77 -1.99 -13.15
N ILE A 85 8.24 -0.98 -12.46
CA ILE A 85 7.83 -1.09 -11.06
C ILE A 85 6.73 -2.14 -10.94
N GLY A 86 5.70 -2.08 -11.78
CA GLY A 86 4.59 -3.04 -11.81
C GLY A 86 3.48 -2.68 -10.82
N GLU A 87 2.89 -3.68 -10.17
CA GLU A 87 1.84 -3.45 -9.14
C GLU A 87 2.42 -2.77 -7.90
N SER A 88 1.61 -2.06 -7.15
CA SER A 88 2.06 -1.45 -5.89
C SER A 88 2.41 -2.48 -4.82
N ASP A 89 3.26 -2.07 -3.89
CA ASP A 89 3.55 -2.80 -2.66
C ASP A 89 2.28 -2.89 -1.82
N ARG A 90 1.91 -4.10 -1.43
CA ARG A 90 0.68 -4.35 -0.66
C ARG A 90 0.96 -5.21 0.56
N MET A 91 0.46 -4.76 1.70
CA MET A 91 0.35 -5.58 2.90
C MET A 91 -0.75 -6.61 2.73
N THR A 92 -0.52 -7.82 3.23
CA THR A 92 -1.56 -8.85 3.36
C THR A 92 -1.60 -9.29 4.81
N LEU A 93 -2.67 -8.93 5.52
CA LEU A 93 -2.81 -9.10 6.96
C LEU A 93 -3.98 -10.04 7.29
N LEU A 94 -3.84 -10.80 8.37
CA LEU A 94 -4.88 -11.66 8.90
C LEU A 94 -5.19 -11.25 10.34
N PHE A 95 -6.47 -11.08 10.65
CA PHE A 95 -6.96 -10.76 11.97
C PHE A 95 -8.03 -11.74 12.43
N ARG A 96 -8.19 -11.89 13.75
CA ARG A 96 -9.28 -12.67 14.37
C ARG A 96 -10.02 -11.83 15.40
N LYS A 97 -11.30 -12.06 15.57
CA LYS A 97 -12.10 -11.56 16.69
C LYS A 97 -12.81 -12.74 17.34
N PRO A 98 -12.73 -12.94 18.67
CA PRO A 98 -13.43 -14.02 19.35
C PRO A 98 -14.92 -14.10 18.97
#